data_AF-B3EFE8-F1
#
_entry.id   AF-B3EFE8-F1
#
_cell.length_a   1.000
_cell.length_b   1.000
_cell.length_c   1.000
_cell.angle_alpha   90.00
_cell.angle_beta   90.00
_cell.angle_gamma   90.00
#
_symmetry.space_group_name_H-M   'P 1'
#
loop_
_entity.id
_entity.type
_entity.pdbx_description
1 polymer ?
#
loop_
_entity_poly.entity_id
_entity_poly.type
_entity_poly.pdbx_seq_one_letter_code
_entity_poly.pdbx_strand_id
1 'polypeptide(L)'
;MKKTVTMIMTAVLLAAGGTASAADYSRYSSEELVGMRGNMRNASREERADYRNECMKRGVALSAGERPGFAGNTKQCRPRLIKEALGLSDSQQKKLQELREKQFASVKTERRDLFVLQNEIRNESLKKNPDNRKIAMLSEKIGRTHATLARIRSDHFQEMATVLNPGQIEKMKTFMENRPMGKSRKMML
;
A
#
# COMPACT_ATOMS: atom_id res chain seq x y z
N MET A 1 49.38 37.58 -9.77
CA MET A 1 48.96 36.17 -9.99
C MET A 1 47.68 35.97 -9.16
N LYS A 2 46.46 36.10 -9.72
CA LYS A 2 45.57 35.03 -10.24
C LYS A 2 45.58 33.79 -9.31
N LYS A 3 44.49 33.29 -8.71
CA LYS A 3 43.14 33.05 -9.26
C LYS A 3 42.04 32.98 -8.17
N THR A 4 40.90 33.59 -8.46
CA THR A 4 39.60 33.45 -7.81
C THR A 4 38.94 32.13 -8.23
N VAL A 5 38.44 31.33 -7.28
CA VAL A 5 37.69 30.10 -7.58
C VAL A 5 36.20 30.43 -7.59
N THR A 6 35.63 30.55 -8.78
CA THR A 6 34.20 30.67 -9.03
C THR A 6 33.64 29.27 -9.25
N MET A 7 32.93 28.71 -8.27
CA MET A 7 32.23 27.43 -8.41
C MET A 7 30.84 27.70 -8.98
N ILE A 8 30.66 27.34 -10.25
CA ILE A 8 29.43 27.53 -11.02
C ILE A 8 28.40 26.48 -10.57
N MET A 9 27.27 26.94 -10.02
CA MET A 9 26.04 26.15 -9.90
C MET A 9 25.47 25.92 -11.30
N THR A 10 25.51 24.68 -11.78
CA THR A 10 24.80 24.30 -13.00
C THR A 10 23.40 23.83 -12.62
N ALA A 11 22.43 24.74 -12.66
CA ALA A 11 21.02 24.41 -12.63
C ALA A 11 20.61 23.85 -13.99
N VAL A 12 20.37 22.55 -14.07
CA VAL A 12 19.79 21.92 -15.26
C VAL A 12 18.28 22.17 -15.26
N LEU A 13 17.89 23.24 -15.95
CA LEU A 13 16.53 23.45 -16.45
C LEU A 13 16.36 22.59 -17.70
N LEU A 14 15.65 21.46 -17.58
CA LEU A 14 15.18 20.69 -18.73
C LEU A 14 13.69 20.91 -18.93
N ALA A 15 13.40 21.56 -20.05
CA ALA A 15 12.09 21.82 -20.60
C ALA A 15 11.31 20.52 -20.87
N ALA A 16 10.05 20.49 -20.47
CA ALA A 16 9.12 19.43 -20.84
C ALA A 16 8.30 19.89 -22.05
N GLY A 17 8.76 19.53 -23.25
CA GLY A 17 8.02 19.58 -24.51
C GLY A 17 8.12 18.20 -25.16
N GLY A 18 6.97 17.58 -25.42
CA GLY A 18 6.86 16.15 -25.66
C GLY A 18 7.52 15.62 -26.95
N THR A 19 8.16 14.47 -26.81
CA THR A 19 8.03 13.32 -27.73
C THR A 19 8.05 12.07 -26.86
N ALA A 20 7.13 11.14 -27.10
CA ALA A 20 7.10 9.85 -26.40
C ALA A 20 8.23 8.97 -26.94
N SER A 21 9.46 9.22 -26.47
CA SER A 21 10.49 8.19 -26.49
C SER A 21 10.32 7.39 -25.20
N ALA A 22 10.23 6.06 -25.29
CA ALA A 22 10.32 5.19 -24.12
C ALA A 22 11.52 5.64 -23.27
N ALA A 23 11.25 6.15 -22.06
CA ALA A 23 12.30 6.70 -21.23
C ALA A 23 13.21 5.54 -20.81
N ASP A 24 14.46 5.57 -21.28
CA ASP A 24 15.47 4.58 -20.91
C ASP A 24 15.91 4.82 -19.45
N TYR A 25 15.17 4.23 -18.52
CA TYR A 25 15.43 4.39 -17.09
C TYR A 25 16.72 3.70 -16.62
N SER A 26 17.36 2.89 -17.47
CA SER A 26 18.60 2.19 -17.14
C SER A 26 19.78 3.13 -16.88
N ARG A 27 19.71 4.34 -17.44
CA ARG A 27 20.77 5.37 -17.33
C ARG A 27 20.80 6.12 -16.00
N TYR A 28 19.71 6.09 -15.25
CA TYR A 28 19.64 6.76 -13.95
C TYR A 28 20.25 5.91 -12.85
N SER A 29 20.84 6.53 -11.85
CA SER A 29 21.24 5.87 -10.61
C SER A 29 20.02 5.47 -9.77
N SER A 30 20.23 4.58 -8.80
CA SER A 30 19.16 4.16 -7.88
C SER A 30 18.57 5.32 -7.08
N GLU A 31 19.39 6.31 -6.71
CA GLU A 31 18.98 7.50 -5.98
C GLU A 31 18.12 8.43 -6.84
N GLU A 32 18.51 8.63 -8.10
CA GLU A 32 17.74 9.41 -9.07
C GLU A 32 16.37 8.76 -9.35
N LEU A 33 16.33 7.43 -9.51
CA LEU A 33 15.06 6.71 -9.66
C LEU A 33 14.14 6.88 -8.43
N VAL A 34 14.69 6.91 -7.22
CA VAL A 34 13.92 7.17 -6.00
C VAL A 34 13.38 8.61 -6.00
N GLY A 35 14.19 9.59 -6.41
CA GLY A 35 13.79 10.99 -6.54
C GLY A 35 12.67 11.20 -7.56
N MET A 36 12.68 10.45 -8.67
CA MET A 36 11.67 10.52 -9.72
C MET A 36 10.29 10.00 -9.29
N ARG A 37 10.21 9.20 -8.22
CA ARG A 37 8.98 8.56 -7.76
C ARG A 37 7.84 9.56 -7.51
N GLY A 38 8.17 10.73 -6.97
CA GLY A 38 7.18 11.79 -6.68
C GLY A 38 6.54 12.36 -7.95
N ASN A 39 7.29 12.39 -9.05
CA ASN A 39 6.89 12.99 -10.32
C ASN A 39 6.13 12.01 -11.23
N MET A 40 6.22 10.70 -10.97
CA MET A 40 5.55 9.65 -11.75
C MET A 40 4.02 9.72 -11.71
N ARG A 41 3.43 10.51 -10.81
CA ARG A 41 1.98 10.76 -10.79
C ARG A 41 1.49 11.47 -12.05
N ASN A 42 2.33 12.31 -12.66
CA ASN A 42 2.00 13.11 -13.83
C ASN A 42 2.51 12.48 -15.14
N ALA A 43 3.26 11.38 -15.07
CA ALA A 43 3.80 10.67 -16.23
C ALA A 43 2.73 9.84 -16.95
N SER A 44 3.00 9.56 -18.23
CA SER A 44 2.17 8.68 -19.05
C SER A 44 2.09 7.27 -18.46
N ARG A 45 1.14 6.46 -18.94
CA ARG A 45 0.96 5.07 -18.46
C ARG A 45 2.17 4.20 -18.82
N GLU A 46 2.78 4.46 -19.98
CA GLU A 46 3.93 3.74 -20.52
C GLU A 46 5.20 4.07 -19.73
N GLU A 47 5.50 5.36 -19.53
CA GLU A 47 6.62 5.79 -18.68
C GLU A 47 6.53 5.23 -17.25
N ARG A 48 5.31 5.18 -16.68
CA ARG A 48 5.08 4.54 -15.38
C ARG A 48 5.31 3.03 -15.40
N ALA A 49 5.08 2.35 -16.52
CA ALA A 49 5.33 0.92 -16.66
C ALA A 49 6.83 0.66 -16.73
N ASP A 50 7.55 1.43 -17.56
CA ASP A 50 9.00 1.29 -17.75
C ASP A 50 9.77 1.64 -16.47
N TYR A 51 9.39 2.74 -15.81
CA TYR A 51 9.93 3.11 -14.50
C TYR A 51 9.76 1.99 -13.47
N ARG A 52 8.58 1.35 -13.44
CA ARG A 52 8.32 0.23 -12.51
C ARG A 52 9.13 -1.00 -12.87
N ASN A 53 9.27 -1.33 -14.15
CA ASN A 53 10.04 -2.47 -14.62
C ASN A 53 11.51 -2.32 -14.24
N GLU A 54 12.10 -1.14 -14.45
CA GLU A 54 13.48 -0.86 -14.06
C GLU A 54 13.66 -0.87 -12.53
N CYS A 55 12.73 -0.27 -11.78
CA CYS A 55 12.75 -0.36 -10.32
C CYS A 55 12.66 -1.81 -9.81
N MET A 56 11.85 -2.66 -10.45
CA MET A 56 11.74 -4.08 -10.09
C MET A 56 13.02 -4.85 -10.44
N LYS A 57 13.58 -4.62 -11.63
CA LYS A 57 14.84 -5.23 -12.08
C LYS A 57 15.97 -4.97 -11.07
N ARG A 58 16.08 -3.74 -10.57
CA ARG A 58 17.07 -3.37 -9.55
C ARG A 58 16.73 -3.88 -8.16
N GLY A 59 15.44 -3.88 -7.79
CA GLY A 59 14.99 -4.45 -6.52
C GLY A 59 15.28 -5.95 -6.38
N VAL A 60 15.27 -6.69 -7.50
CA VAL A 60 15.69 -8.09 -7.56
C VAL A 60 17.21 -8.25 -7.45
N ALA A 61 17.98 -7.30 -8.01
CA ALA A 61 19.45 -7.30 -7.95
C ALA A 61 20.02 -6.87 -6.59
N LEU A 62 19.25 -6.15 -5.75
CA LEU A 62 19.69 -5.70 -4.42
C LEU A 62 19.56 -6.81 -3.36
N SER A 63 20.66 -7.02 -2.61
CA SER A 63 20.74 -7.91 -1.46
C SER A 63 19.79 -7.46 -0.34
N ALA A 64 19.42 -8.37 0.58
CA ALA A 64 18.41 -8.11 1.60
C ALA A 64 18.73 -6.92 2.54
N GLY A 65 20.00 -6.48 2.60
CA GLY A 65 20.46 -5.33 3.39
C GLY A 65 20.32 -3.97 2.72
N GLU A 66 20.25 -3.90 1.38
CA GLU A 66 20.31 -2.65 0.61
C GLU A 66 18.96 -2.21 0.04
N ARG A 67 17.86 -2.76 0.59
CA ARG A 67 16.48 -2.45 0.18
C ARG A 67 15.78 -1.30 0.93
N PRO A 68 16.41 -0.28 1.57
CA PRO A 68 15.65 0.79 2.19
C PRO A 68 15.34 1.89 1.16
N GLY A 69 14.39 1.67 0.24
CA GLY A 69 13.92 2.79 -0.61
C GLY A 69 12.96 2.45 -1.74
N PHE A 70 13.07 1.26 -2.34
CA PHE A 70 12.33 0.91 -3.56
C PHE A 70 10.91 0.38 -3.31
N ALA A 71 10.67 -0.27 -2.17
CA ALA A 71 9.33 -0.69 -1.80
C ALA A 71 8.58 0.52 -1.23
N GLY A 72 7.48 0.89 -1.87
CA GLY A 72 6.57 1.90 -1.34
C GLY A 72 6.30 1.68 0.14
N ASN A 73 6.18 2.78 0.87
CA ASN A 73 6.03 2.90 2.32
C ASN A 73 4.80 2.13 2.82
N THR A 74 4.82 0.80 2.74
CA THR A 74 3.91 -0.10 3.40
C THR A 74 4.36 -0.14 4.85
N LYS A 75 4.01 0.91 5.61
CA LYS A 75 3.79 0.81 7.05
C LYS A 75 2.58 -0.09 7.37
N GLN A 76 2.32 -1.12 6.55
CA GLN A 76 1.61 -2.30 6.99
C GLN A 76 2.57 -2.97 7.95
N CYS A 77 2.16 -3.06 9.21
CA CYS A 77 2.97 -3.54 10.32
C CYS A 77 3.88 -4.68 9.89
N ARG A 78 5.18 -4.39 9.75
CA ARG A 78 6.17 -5.39 9.41
C ARG A 78 6.03 -6.50 10.46
N PRO A 79 5.93 -7.78 10.06
CA PRO A 79 5.81 -8.91 11.00
C PRO A 79 6.88 -8.87 12.10
N ARG A 80 8.07 -8.34 11.77
CA ARG A 80 9.17 -8.11 12.70
C ARG A 80 8.84 -7.14 13.84
N LEU A 81 8.15 -6.02 13.55
CA LEU A 81 7.79 -5.03 14.57
C LEU A 81 6.78 -5.59 15.59
N ILE A 82 5.89 -6.49 15.16
CA ILE A 82 4.92 -7.13 16.06
C ILE A 82 5.60 -8.22 16.91
N LYS A 83 6.58 -8.95 16.34
CA LYS A 83 7.33 -9.97 17.09
C LYS A 83 8.03 -9.37 18.30
N GLU A 84 8.80 -8.31 18.09
CA GLU A 84 9.59 -7.66 19.14
C GLU A 84 8.68 -6.94 20.14
N ALA A 85 7.67 -6.20 19.67
CA ALA A 85 6.76 -5.46 20.55
C ALA A 85 5.96 -6.35 21.51
N LEU A 86 5.64 -7.58 21.09
CA LEU A 86 4.85 -8.52 21.90
C LEU A 86 5.71 -9.60 22.56
N GLY A 87 7.01 -9.67 22.27
CA GLY A 87 7.87 -10.75 22.75
C GLY A 87 7.34 -12.12 22.32
N LEU A 88 7.04 -12.29 21.03
CA LEU A 88 6.54 -13.56 20.50
C LEU A 88 7.66 -14.59 20.40
N SER A 89 7.36 -15.83 20.82
CA SER A 89 8.19 -16.98 20.46
C SER A 89 8.14 -17.27 18.96
N ASP A 90 9.11 -18.04 18.45
CA ASP A 90 9.16 -18.40 17.03
C ASP A 90 7.94 -19.22 16.59
N SER A 91 7.42 -20.09 17.46
CA SER A 91 6.22 -20.88 17.20
C SER A 91 4.97 -20.00 17.13
N GLN A 92 4.81 -19.04 18.04
CA GLN A 92 3.72 -18.06 18.00
C GLN A 92 3.82 -17.17 16.76
N GLN A 93 5.03 -16.71 16.41
CA GLN A 93 5.25 -15.91 15.21
C GLN A 93 4.82 -16.66 13.95
N LYS A 94 5.19 -17.93 13.82
CA LYS A 94 4.82 -18.76 12.67
C LYS A 94 3.29 -18.92 12.58
N LYS A 95 2.61 -19.27 13.67
CA LYS A 95 1.15 -19.38 13.71
C LYS A 95 0.46 -18.06 13.32
N LEU A 96 0.92 -16.93 13.86
CA LEU A 96 0.35 -15.62 13.52
C LEU A 96 0.59 -15.23 12.05
N GLN A 97 1.68 -15.69 11.45
CA GLN A 97 1.93 -15.51 10.02
C GLN A 97 0.93 -16.32 9.18
N GLU A 98 0.69 -17.59 9.52
CA GLU A 98 -0.32 -18.44 8.87
C GLU A 98 -1.72 -17.84 8.98
N LEU A 99 -2.11 -17.37 10.18
CA LEU A 99 -3.39 -16.67 10.39
C LEU A 99 -3.51 -15.39 9.55
N ARG A 100 -2.41 -14.65 9.39
CA ARG A 100 -2.38 -13.44 8.54
C ARG A 100 -2.57 -13.79 7.07
N GLU A 101 -1.92 -14.83 6.58
CA GLU A 101 -2.04 -15.29 5.20
C GLU A 101 -3.47 -15.77 4.91
N LYS A 102 -4.06 -16.55 5.82
CA LYS A 102 -5.47 -16.95 5.78
C LYS A 102 -6.39 -15.73 5.71
N GLN A 103 -6.22 -14.77 6.62
CA GLN A 103 -7.04 -13.55 6.62
C GLN A 103 -6.86 -12.75 5.32
N PHE A 104 -5.62 -12.63 4.84
CA PHE A 104 -5.34 -11.89 3.61
C PHE A 104 -6.03 -12.51 2.40
N ALA A 105 -6.01 -13.84 2.29
CA ALA A 105 -6.72 -14.56 1.24
C ALA A 105 -8.23 -14.27 1.28
N SER A 106 -8.86 -14.36 2.45
CA SER A 106 -10.30 -14.09 2.61
C SER A 106 -10.66 -12.63 2.32
N VAL A 107 -9.86 -11.67 2.80
CA VAL A 107 -10.13 -10.24 2.59
C VAL A 107 -9.92 -9.83 1.14
N LYS A 108 -9.03 -10.48 0.40
CA LYS A 108 -8.69 -10.12 -0.98
C LYS A 108 -9.91 -10.18 -1.90
N THR A 109 -10.67 -11.27 -1.83
CA THR A 109 -11.87 -11.47 -2.65
C THR A 109 -12.93 -10.42 -2.33
N GLU A 110 -13.28 -10.28 -1.05
CA GLU A 110 -14.30 -9.32 -0.59
C GLU A 110 -13.95 -7.86 -0.96
N ARG A 111 -12.67 -7.47 -0.89
CA ARG A 111 -12.23 -6.13 -1.30
C ARG A 111 -12.35 -5.90 -2.80
N ARG A 112 -12.09 -6.93 -3.60
CA ARG A 112 -12.27 -6.86 -5.05
C ARG A 112 -13.74 -6.66 -5.38
N ASP A 113 -14.62 -7.42 -4.74
CA ASP A 113 -16.06 -7.33 -4.95
C ASP A 113 -16.60 -5.97 -4.52
N LEU A 114 -16.15 -5.48 -3.36
CA LEU A 114 -16.50 -4.14 -2.89
C LEU A 114 -16.10 -3.05 -3.89
N PHE A 115 -14.90 -3.15 -4.49
CA PHE A 115 -14.45 -2.20 -5.51
C PHE A 115 -15.32 -2.25 -6.78
N VAL A 116 -15.68 -3.45 -7.24
CA VAL A 116 -16.57 -3.63 -8.39
C VAL A 116 -17.94 -3.01 -8.11
N LEU A 117 -18.56 -3.35 -6.98
CA LEU A 117 -19.86 -2.81 -6.57
C LEU A 117 -19.84 -1.28 -6.42
N GLN A 118 -18.77 -0.72 -5.86
CA GLN A 118 -18.58 0.73 -5.73
C GLN A 118 -18.45 1.43 -7.09
N ASN A 119 -17.84 0.78 -8.07
CA ASN A 119 -17.79 1.33 -9.43
C ASN A 119 -19.15 1.22 -10.12
N GLU A 120 -19.84 0.09 -9.97
CA GLU A 120 -21.18 -0.11 -10.55
C GLU A 120 -22.19 0.90 -10.02
N ILE A 121 -22.23 1.13 -8.71
CA ILE A 121 -23.15 2.10 -8.12
C ILE A 121 -22.79 3.52 -8.57
N ARG A 122 -21.51 3.87 -8.64
CA ARG A 122 -21.06 5.17 -9.15
C ARG A 122 -21.50 5.35 -10.60
N ASN A 123 -21.30 4.35 -11.45
CA ASN A 123 -21.64 4.41 -12.85
C ASN A 123 -23.15 4.51 -13.07
N GLU A 124 -23.95 3.77 -12.29
CA GLU A 124 -25.42 3.83 -12.35
C GLU A 124 -25.93 5.21 -11.92
N SER A 125 -25.42 5.75 -10.81
CA SER A 125 -25.82 7.05 -10.28
C SER A 125 -25.46 8.23 -11.19
N LEU A 126 -24.50 8.07 -12.10
CA LEU A 126 -24.06 9.11 -13.03
C LEU A 126 -24.73 9.02 -14.41
N LYS A 127 -25.67 8.09 -14.62
CA LYS A 127 -26.43 8.01 -15.88
C LYS A 127 -27.40 9.19 -16.01
N LYS A 128 -27.75 9.53 -17.25
CA LYS A 128 -28.80 10.52 -17.56
C LYS A 128 -30.15 10.16 -16.90
N ASN A 129 -30.49 8.87 -16.89
CA ASN A 129 -31.65 8.31 -16.21
C ASN A 129 -31.20 7.18 -15.27
N PRO A 130 -30.86 7.48 -14.01
CA PRO A 130 -30.41 6.46 -13.04
C PRO A 130 -31.51 5.45 -12.72
N ASP A 131 -31.17 4.16 -12.65
CA ASP A 131 -32.08 3.14 -12.13
C ASP A 131 -31.98 3.05 -10.60
N ASN A 132 -32.94 3.69 -9.92
CA ASN A 132 -33.01 3.73 -8.46
C ASN A 132 -33.17 2.33 -7.82
N ARG A 133 -33.83 1.38 -8.50
CA ARG A 133 -33.95 0.01 -7.98
C ARG A 133 -32.60 -0.68 -8.00
N LYS A 134 -31.85 -0.52 -9.09
CA LYS A 134 -30.49 -1.05 -9.19
C LYS A 134 -29.55 -0.40 -8.18
N ILE A 135 -29.62 0.91 -7.97
CA ILE A 135 -28.83 1.61 -6.94
C ILE A 135 -29.12 1.07 -5.53
N ALA A 136 -30.40 0.81 -5.21
CA ALA A 136 -30.78 0.23 -3.93
C ALA A 136 -30.20 -1.18 -3.75
N MET A 137 -30.31 -2.05 -4.77
CA MET A 137 -29.72 -3.39 -4.73
C MET A 137 -28.19 -3.36 -4.59
N LEU A 138 -27.50 -2.45 -5.29
CA LEU A 138 -26.05 -2.29 -5.19
C LEU A 138 -25.64 -1.81 -3.80
N SER A 139 -26.35 -0.83 -3.22
CA SER A 139 -26.14 -0.36 -1.86
C SER A 139 -26.25 -1.48 -0.83
N GLU A 140 -27.28 -2.32 -0.96
CA GLU A 140 -27.50 -3.45 -0.08
C GLU A 140 -26.37 -4.50 -0.19
N LYS A 141 -25.91 -4.79 -1.41
CA LYS A 141 -24.75 -5.67 -1.64
C LYS A 141 -23.47 -5.11 -1.01
N ILE A 142 -23.21 -3.81 -1.18
CA ILE A 142 -22.08 -3.12 -0.53
C ILE A 142 -22.15 -3.27 0.99
N GLY A 143 -23.33 -3.06 1.59
CA GLY A 143 -23.55 -3.27 3.02
C GLY A 143 -23.25 -4.69 3.47
N ARG A 144 -23.71 -5.71 2.74
CA ARG A 144 -23.40 -7.11 3.02
C ARG A 144 -21.91 -7.41 2.95
N THR A 145 -21.20 -6.93 1.93
CA THR A 145 -19.74 -7.13 1.81
C THR A 145 -18.99 -6.45 2.96
N HIS A 146 -19.42 -5.26 3.40
CA HIS A 146 -18.87 -4.62 4.60
C HIS A 146 -19.08 -5.46 5.87
N ALA A 147 -20.28 -6.04 6.05
CA ALA A 147 -20.55 -6.93 7.18
C ALA A 147 -19.67 -8.19 7.13
N THR A 148 -19.47 -8.80 5.95
CA THR A 148 -18.55 -9.93 5.77
C THR A 148 -17.11 -9.55 6.13
N LEU A 149 -16.61 -8.40 5.66
CA LEU A 149 -15.29 -7.90 6.03
C LEU A 149 -15.13 -7.65 7.54
N ALA A 150 -16.19 -7.21 8.22
CA ALA A 150 -16.20 -7.03 9.66
C ALA A 150 -16.12 -8.38 10.41
N ARG A 151 -16.86 -9.40 9.95
CA ARG A 151 -16.78 -10.78 10.49
C ARG A 151 -15.39 -11.36 10.33
N ILE A 152 -14.82 -11.34 9.11
CA ILE A 152 -13.45 -11.83 8.86
C ILE A 152 -12.42 -11.14 9.77
N ARG A 153 -12.60 -9.85 10.07
CA ARG A 153 -11.74 -9.14 11.01
C ARG A 153 -11.93 -9.63 12.45
N SER A 154 -13.17 -9.79 12.90
CA SER A 154 -13.49 -10.31 14.24
C SER A 154 -12.90 -11.71 14.43
N ASP A 155 -13.15 -12.61 13.49
CA ASP A 155 -12.70 -14.00 13.53
C ASP A 155 -11.17 -14.07 13.60
N HIS A 156 -10.47 -13.24 12.80
CA HIS A 156 -9.01 -13.16 12.88
C HIS A 156 -8.50 -12.73 14.25
N PHE A 157 -9.15 -11.77 14.92
CA PHE A 157 -8.74 -11.38 16.27
C PHE A 157 -9.01 -12.47 17.30
N GLN A 158 -10.11 -13.21 17.16
CA GLN A 158 -10.38 -14.38 18.01
C GLN A 158 -9.33 -15.47 17.79
N GLU A 159 -9.01 -15.81 16.55
CA GLU A 159 -7.96 -16.78 16.21
C GLU A 159 -6.59 -16.36 16.76
N MET A 160 -6.22 -15.08 16.63
CA MET A 160 -4.99 -14.55 17.21
C MET A 160 -4.96 -14.68 18.74
N ALA A 161 -6.09 -14.44 19.43
CA ALA A 161 -6.17 -14.53 20.88
C ALA A 161 -5.89 -15.96 21.39
N THR A 162 -6.13 -17.00 20.58
CA THR A 162 -5.79 -18.39 20.93
C THR A 162 -4.28 -18.68 20.90
N VAL A 163 -3.49 -17.84 20.22
CA VAL A 163 -2.03 -18.01 20.06
C VAL A 163 -1.26 -17.19 21.09
N LEU A 164 -1.84 -16.08 21.55
CA LEU A 164 -1.22 -15.15 22.48
C LEU A 164 -1.54 -15.50 23.93
N ASN A 165 -0.61 -15.21 24.85
CA ASN A 165 -0.91 -15.26 26.28
C ASN A 165 -1.63 -13.96 26.73
N PRO A 166 -2.26 -13.93 27.91
CA PRO A 166 -3.00 -12.76 28.39
C PRO A 166 -2.18 -11.46 28.42
N GLY A 167 -0.91 -11.53 28.83
CA GLY A 167 -0.02 -10.35 28.84
C GLY A 167 0.30 -9.83 27.44
N GLN A 168 0.41 -10.71 26.44
CA GLN A 168 0.58 -10.34 25.04
C GLN A 168 -0.68 -9.76 24.42
N ILE A 169 -1.87 -10.22 24.84
CA ILE A 169 -3.17 -9.68 24.40
C ILE A 169 -3.31 -8.23 24.85
N GLU A 170 -3.00 -7.91 26.11
CA GLU A 170 -3.06 -6.52 26.59
C GLU A 170 -2.10 -5.60 25.83
N LYS A 171 -0.85 -6.06 25.61
CA LYS A 171 0.11 -5.31 24.76
C LYS A 171 -0.42 -5.11 23.33
N MET A 172 -1.11 -6.11 22.78
CA MET A 172 -1.72 -6.00 21.45
C MET A 172 -2.84 -4.95 21.43
N LYS A 173 -3.69 -4.89 22.46
CA LYS A 173 -4.75 -3.86 22.58
C LYS A 173 -4.15 -2.46 22.58
N THR A 174 -3.18 -2.21 23.46
CA THR A 174 -2.47 -0.93 23.53
C THR A 174 -1.81 -0.57 22.20
N PHE A 175 -1.21 -1.55 21.51
CA PHE A 175 -0.63 -1.31 20.19
C PHE A 175 -1.70 -0.94 19.15
N MET A 176 -2.89 -1.52 19.22
CA MET A 176 -4.00 -1.24 18.29
C MET A 176 -4.64 0.13 18.54
N GLU A 177 -4.78 0.54 19.80
CA GLU A 177 -5.31 1.86 20.20
C GLU A 177 -4.38 3.01 19.79
N ASN A 178 -3.07 2.79 19.96
CA ASN A 178 -2.05 3.80 19.64
C ASN A 178 -1.67 3.85 18.16
N ARG A 179 -2.28 3.03 17.29
CA ARG A 179 -2.01 3.12 15.85
C ARG A 179 -2.56 4.44 15.32
N PRO A 180 -1.74 5.28 14.65
CA PRO A 180 -2.25 6.45 13.97
C PRO A 180 -3.29 6.01 12.94
N MET A 181 -4.54 6.44 13.15
CA MET A 181 -5.65 6.18 12.24
C MET A 181 -5.24 6.68 10.85
N GLY A 182 -5.14 5.75 9.88
CA GLY A 182 -4.89 6.13 8.50
C GLY A 182 -5.95 7.13 8.04
N LYS A 183 -5.58 8.11 7.19
CA LYS A 183 -6.44 9.23 6.78
C LYS A 183 -7.87 8.82 6.36
N SER A 184 -8.06 7.62 5.81
CA SER A 184 -9.37 7.07 5.43
C SER A 184 -10.30 6.69 6.60
N ARG A 185 -9.78 6.41 7.80
CA ARG A 185 -10.58 6.08 8.99
C ARG A 185 -11.11 7.32 9.72
N LYS A 186 -10.54 8.51 9.46
CA LYS A 186 -11.05 9.79 10.01
C LYS A 186 -12.33 10.28 9.34
N MET A 187 -12.68 9.78 8.16
CA MET A 187 -13.85 10.23 7.40
C MET A 187 -15.08 9.29 7.53
N MET A 188 -15.04 8.35 8.47
CA MET A 188 -16.13 7.39 8.73
C MET A 188 -16.72 7.53 10.15
N LEU A 189 -16.35 8.59 10.87
CA LEU A 189 -16.97 9.07 12.11
C LEU A 189 -17.52 10.47 11.83
#